data_AF-A0A2T0MTS4-F1
#
_entry.id   AF-A0A2T0MTS4-F1
#
_cell.length_a   1.000
_cell.length_b   1.000
_cell.length_c   1.000
_cell.angle_alpha   90.00
_cell.angle_beta   90.00
_cell.angle_gamma   90.00
#
_symmetry.space_group_name_H-M   'P 1'
#
loop_
_entity.id
_entity.type
_entity.pdbx_description
1 polymer ?
#
loop_
_entity_poly.entity_id
_entity_poly.type
_entity_poly.pdbx_seq_one_letter_code
_entity_poly.pdbx_strand_id
1 'polypeptide(L)'
;MMGSKLGVVTGRHVISVETLMLRVGTDSRWAYRHALTRPLRGESPDETARRLSGVAPGDPDTVLHSTSWRYEPDGKIVLTYAVCPDPSPWLPATEVPVLEITRGQAPAMPSPQSVTLANVVAHAVRHLAFLLAEDPVVARALSRHPRVGAALGPVTVSA
;
A
#
# COMPACT_ATOMS: atom_id res chain seq x y z
N MET A 1 37.60 -4.53 15.49
CA MET A 1 37.56 -4.57 14.02
C MET A 1 36.10 -4.56 13.58
N MET A 2 35.55 -3.41 13.17
CA MET A 2 34.25 -3.34 12.51
C MET A 2 34.44 -3.69 11.03
N GLY A 3 33.99 -4.86 10.61
CA GLY A 3 33.87 -5.19 9.19
C GLY A 3 32.70 -4.42 8.60
N SER A 4 32.98 -3.27 7.98
CA SER A 4 32.07 -2.61 7.06
C SER A 4 31.76 -3.58 5.92
N LYS A 5 30.55 -4.15 5.92
CA LYS A 5 30.04 -4.90 4.76
C LYS A 5 29.99 -3.93 3.59
N LEU A 6 30.93 -4.11 2.65
CA LEU A 6 30.94 -3.42 1.37
C LEU A 6 29.61 -3.72 0.68
N GLY A 7 28.73 -2.72 0.66
CA GLY A 7 27.53 -2.76 -0.16
C GLY A 7 27.98 -2.85 -1.61
N VAL A 8 27.70 -3.98 -2.26
CA VAL A 8 27.82 -4.08 -3.70
C VAL A 8 26.71 -3.20 -4.27
N VAL A 9 27.06 -1.98 -4.68
CA VAL A 9 26.17 -1.13 -5.46
C VAL A 9 26.08 -1.72 -6.86
N THR A 10 25.19 -2.69 -7.02
CA THR A 10 24.67 -3.03 -8.36
C THR A 10 24.06 -1.76 -8.96
N GLY A 11 24.14 -1.57 -10.27
CA GLY A 11 23.87 -0.28 -10.95
C GLY A 11 22.57 0.44 -10.52
N ARG A 12 22.41 1.71 -10.91
CA ARG A 12 21.22 2.52 -10.52
C ARG A 12 19.92 1.86 -11.01
N HIS A 13 19.24 1.14 -10.12
CA HIS A 13 17.87 0.65 -10.33
C HIS A 13 16.93 1.83 -10.52
N VAL A 14 15.99 1.71 -11.45
CA VAL A 14 14.92 2.69 -11.59
C VAL A 14 13.90 2.42 -10.49
N ILE A 15 13.71 3.38 -9.59
CA ILE A 15 12.69 3.30 -8.54
C ILE A 15 11.42 4.00 -9.02
N SER A 16 10.27 3.35 -8.85
CA SER A 16 8.95 3.97 -8.98
C SER A 16 8.15 3.78 -7.70
N VAL A 17 7.32 4.76 -7.38
CA VAL A 17 6.46 4.78 -6.21
C VAL A 17 5.02 4.68 -6.68
N GLU A 18 4.39 3.55 -6.34
CA GLU A 18 2.98 3.25 -6.55
C GLU A 18 2.21 3.66 -5.28
N THR A 19 1.21 4.51 -5.43
CA THR A 19 0.37 4.98 -4.31
C THR A 19 -1.07 4.60 -4.59
N LEU A 20 -1.65 3.85 -3.64
CA LEU A 20 -3.02 3.38 -3.66
C LEU A 20 -3.83 4.17 -2.63
N MET A 21 -4.72 5.05 -3.09
CA MET A 21 -5.59 5.83 -2.22
C MET A 21 -6.90 5.07 -2.04
N LEU A 22 -7.05 4.43 -0.89
CA LEU A 22 -8.06 3.42 -0.58
C LEU A 22 -9.26 4.02 0.13
N ARG A 23 -10.46 3.64 -0.28
CA ARG A 23 -11.71 4.04 0.36
C ARG A 23 -12.71 2.90 0.38
N VAL A 24 -13.69 3.04 1.26
CA VAL A 24 -14.83 2.13 1.37
C VAL A 24 -16.07 2.88 0.91
N GLY A 25 -16.77 2.32 -0.08
CA GLY A 25 -18.04 2.82 -0.58
C GLY A 25 -19.15 2.72 0.44
N THR A 26 -20.30 3.32 0.15
CA THR A 26 -21.51 3.20 0.98
C THR A 26 -22.09 1.79 1.00
N ASP A 27 -21.75 0.98 0.01
CA ASP A 27 -22.07 -0.44 -0.14
C ASP A 27 -21.05 -1.36 0.55
N SER A 28 -20.15 -0.79 1.35
CA SER A 28 -19.06 -1.48 2.04
C SER A 28 -18.02 -2.13 1.12
N ARG A 29 -17.99 -1.76 -0.17
CA ARG A 29 -16.99 -2.26 -1.12
C ARG A 29 -15.74 -1.40 -1.11
N TRP A 30 -14.59 -2.02 -1.29
CA TRP A 30 -13.34 -1.30 -1.45
C TRP A 30 -13.24 -0.67 -2.82
N ALA A 31 -12.71 0.55 -2.88
CA ALA A 31 -12.33 1.21 -4.11
C ALA A 31 -10.98 1.91 -3.92
N TYR A 32 -10.28 2.15 -5.02
CA TYR A 32 -8.98 2.81 -4.97
C TYR A 32 -8.76 3.77 -6.13
N ARG A 33 -8.05 4.85 -5.84
CA ARG A 33 -7.32 5.60 -6.86
C ARG A 33 -5.88 5.11 -6.89
N HIS A 34 -5.27 5.18 -8.05
CA HIS A 34 -3.92 4.69 -8.28
C HIS A 34 -3.08 5.77 -8.95
N ALA A 35 -1.91 6.04 -8.41
CA ALA A 35 -0.90 6.88 -9.02
C ALA A 35 0.48 6.20 -8.97
N LEU A 36 1.26 6.37 -10.02
CA LEU A 36 2.60 5.81 -10.15
C LEU A 36 3.54 6.89 -10.69
N THR A 37 4.65 7.14 -10.01
CA THR A 37 5.66 8.10 -10.49
C THR A 37 7.06 7.75 -10.02
N ARG A 38 8.07 8.47 -10.50
CA ARG A 38 9.43 8.38 -10.00
C ARG A 38 9.66 9.46 -8.94
N PRO A 39 10.47 9.20 -7.89
CA PRO A 39 10.91 10.26 -7.00
C PRO A 39 11.61 11.38 -7.76
N LEU A 40 11.32 12.62 -7.37
CA LEU A 40 12.07 13.79 -7.82
C LEU A 40 13.50 13.77 -7.25
N ARG A 41 14.36 14.66 -7.74
CA ARG A 41 15.75 14.74 -7.27
C ARG A 41 15.78 15.09 -5.78
N GLY A 42 16.35 14.18 -4.97
CA GLY A 42 16.45 14.34 -3.52
C GLY A 42 15.19 13.94 -2.76
N GLU A 43 14.13 13.54 -3.45
CA GLU A 43 12.87 13.08 -2.83
C GLU A 43 13.00 11.61 -2.43
N SER A 44 12.62 11.31 -1.18
CA SER A 44 12.44 9.94 -0.70
C SER A 44 11.17 9.30 -1.28
N PRO A 45 11.05 7.96 -1.28
CA PRO A 45 9.80 7.29 -1.63
C PRO A 45 8.60 7.74 -0.79
N ASP A 46 8.81 8.01 0.51
CA ASP A 46 7.75 8.49 1.40
C ASP A 46 7.25 9.89 1.02
N GLU A 47 8.16 10.80 0.67
CA GLU A 47 7.81 12.15 0.18
C GLU A 47 7.06 12.06 -1.17
N THR A 48 7.50 11.15 -2.04
CA THR A 48 6.84 10.89 -3.32
C THR A 48 5.40 10.42 -3.12
N ALA A 49 5.18 9.47 -2.21
CA ALA A 49 3.85 8.96 -1.89
C ALA A 49 2.94 10.03 -1.27
N ARG A 50 3.49 10.89 -0.38
CA ARG A 50 2.76 12.05 0.17
C ARG A 50 2.36 13.02 -0.93
N ARG A 51 3.29 13.38 -1.83
CA ARG A 51 3.01 14.26 -2.95
C ARG A 51 1.96 13.71 -3.90
N LEU A 52 2.02 12.41 -4.22
CA LEU A 52 1.04 11.75 -5.09
C LEU A 52 -0.37 11.69 -4.48
N SER A 53 -0.44 11.49 -3.17
CA SER A 53 -1.72 11.40 -2.46
C SER A 53 -2.29 12.74 -2.04
N GLY A 54 -1.46 13.77 -1.89
CA GLY A 54 -1.83 15.07 -1.33
C GLY A 54 -1.87 15.08 0.20
N VAL A 55 -1.36 14.04 0.87
CA VAL A 55 -1.33 13.94 2.33
C VAL A 55 -0.20 14.81 2.89
N ALA A 56 -0.55 15.71 3.82
CA ALA A 56 0.41 16.56 4.49
C ALA A 56 1.28 15.76 5.48
N PRO A 57 2.55 16.13 5.69
CA PRO A 57 3.37 15.54 6.74
C PRO A 57 2.69 15.70 8.12
N GLY A 58 2.55 14.61 8.86
CA GLY A 58 1.94 14.62 10.19
C GLY A 58 0.41 14.72 10.21
N ASP A 59 -0.27 14.52 9.08
CA ASP A 59 -1.72 14.39 9.03
C ASP A 59 -2.20 13.32 10.05
N PRO A 60 -3.04 13.68 11.04
CA PRO A 60 -3.49 12.75 12.07
C PRO A 60 -4.63 11.83 11.64
N ASP A 61 -5.24 12.08 10.48
CA ASP A 61 -6.49 11.45 10.04
C ASP A 61 -6.29 10.50 8.86
N THR A 62 -5.09 10.49 8.27
CA THR A 62 -4.74 9.62 7.14
C THR A 62 -3.55 8.73 7.48
N VAL A 63 -3.69 7.43 7.20
CA VAL A 63 -2.57 6.48 7.24
C VAL A 63 -1.92 6.45 5.86
N LEU A 64 -0.63 6.77 5.80
CA LEU A 64 0.22 6.51 4.64
C LEU A 64 1.30 5.52 5.04
N HIS A 65 1.34 4.35 4.42
CA HIS A 65 2.25 3.28 4.81
C HIS A 65 2.78 2.49 3.62
N SER A 66 4.07 2.15 3.64
CA SER A 66 4.68 1.25 2.65
C SER A 66 4.21 -0.19 2.87
N THR A 67 3.70 -0.86 1.84
CA THR A 67 3.06 -2.19 1.99
C THR A 67 3.83 -3.32 1.31
N SER A 68 4.49 -3.03 0.21
CA SER A 68 5.17 -4.03 -0.61
C SER A 68 6.16 -3.40 -1.58
N TRP A 69 6.99 -4.24 -2.17
CA TRP A 69 7.79 -3.89 -3.32
C TRP A 69 7.77 -5.04 -4.34
N ARG A 70 8.01 -4.72 -5.60
CA ARG A 70 8.19 -5.73 -6.66
C ARG A 70 9.30 -5.33 -7.61
N TYR A 71 9.95 -6.34 -8.18
CA TYR A 71 10.90 -6.18 -9.27
C TYR A 71 10.22 -6.52 -10.58
N GLU A 72 10.28 -5.61 -11.53
CA GLU A 72 9.72 -5.78 -12.87
C GLU A 72 10.79 -6.31 -13.84
N PRO A 73 10.42 -7.07 -14.89
CA PRO A 73 11.38 -7.62 -15.86
C PRO A 73 12.29 -6.58 -16.54
N ASP A 74 11.86 -5.31 -16.59
CA ASP A 74 12.60 -4.17 -17.14
C ASP A 74 13.70 -3.63 -16.20
N GLY A 75 13.88 -4.23 -15.02
CA GLY A 75 14.86 -3.78 -14.02
C GLY A 75 14.35 -2.71 -13.07
N LYS A 76 13.07 -2.35 -13.15
CA LYS A 76 12.45 -1.36 -12.27
C LYS A 76 12.04 -1.99 -10.93
N ILE A 77 12.27 -1.26 -9.86
CA ILE A 77 11.71 -1.57 -8.54
C ILE A 77 10.50 -0.67 -8.32
N VAL A 78 9.35 -1.27 -8.05
CA VAL A 78 8.14 -0.54 -7.66
C VAL A 78 7.93 -0.68 -6.16
N LEU A 79 7.92 0.43 -5.45
CA LEU A 79 7.59 0.52 -4.02
C LEU A 79 6.12 0.93 -3.90
N THR A 80 5.33 0.15 -3.19
CA THR A 80 3.88 0.38 -3.06
C THR A 80 3.55 0.97 -1.70
N TYR A 81 2.75 2.02 -1.71
CA TYR A 81 2.22 2.70 -0.54
C TYR A 81 0.69 2.64 -0.54
N ALA A 82 0.12 2.34 0.62
CA ALA A 82 -1.31 2.49 0.88
C ALA A 82 -1.57 3.83 1.56
N VAL A 83 -2.61 4.51 1.12
CA VAL A 83 -3.15 5.71 1.74
C VAL A 83 -4.60 5.45 2.11
N CYS A 84 -4.96 5.54 3.38
CA CYS A 84 -6.31 5.26 3.85
C CYS A 84 -6.71 6.15 5.04
N PRO A 85 -7.88 6.81 5.00
CA PRO A 85 -8.80 6.88 3.85
C PRO A 85 -8.22 7.68 2.66
N ASP A 86 -8.83 7.53 1.48
CA ASP A 86 -8.52 8.35 0.30
C ASP A 86 -8.75 9.84 0.63
N PRO A 87 -7.74 10.72 0.54
CA PRO A 87 -7.87 12.14 0.85
C PRO A 87 -8.69 12.92 -0.19
N SER A 88 -9.07 12.31 -1.31
CA SER A 88 -9.91 12.94 -2.35
C SER A 88 -11.04 12.00 -2.80
N PRO A 89 -12.00 11.67 -1.90
CA PRO A 89 -13.04 10.67 -2.17
C PRO A 89 -14.02 11.05 -3.29
N TRP A 90 -14.06 12.34 -3.68
CA TRP A 90 -14.89 12.84 -4.78
C TRP A 90 -14.33 12.52 -6.17
N LEU A 91 -13.04 12.15 -6.28
CA LEU A 91 -12.44 11.80 -7.56
C LEU A 91 -12.83 10.39 -7.99
N PRO A 92 -12.89 10.08 -9.31
CA PRO A 92 -13.15 8.74 -9.80
C PRO A 92 -12.18 7.71 -9.23
N ALA A 93 -12.67 6.52 -8.88
CA ALA A 93 -11.87 5.40 -8.39
C ALA A 93 -12.36 4.09 -9.00
N THR A 94 -11.49 3.09 -8.96
CA THR A 94 -11.77 1.74 -9.42
C THR A 94 -12.27 0.90 -8.23
N GLU A 95 -13.43 0.29 -8.37
CA GLU A 95 -13.95 -0.67 -7.39
C GLU A 95 -13.11 -1.95 -7.38
N VAL A 96 -12.91 -2.53 -6.20
CA VAL A 96 -12.26 -3.82 -6.01
C VAL A 96 -13.35 -4.86 -5.77
N PRO A 97 -13.68 -5.70 -6.76
CA PRO A 97 -14.78 -6.64 -6.63
C PRO A 97 -14.50 -7.70 -5.55
N VAL A 98 -13.24 -8.17 -5.46
CA VAL A 98 -12.78 -9.17 -4.50
C VAL A 98 -11.36 -8.86 -4.04
N LEU A 99 -11.11 -8.95 -2.73
CA LEU A 99 -9.76 -8.82 -2.15
C LEU A 99 -9.03 -10.17 -2.21
N GLU A 100 -8.55 -10.53 -3.40
CA GLU A 100 -7.79 -11.75 -3.61
C GLU A 100 -6.28 -11.51 -3.52
N ILE A 101 -5.63 -12.17 -2.56
CA ILE A 101 -4.16 -12.17 -2.46
C ILE A 101 -3.58 -13.27 -3.33
N THR A 102 -2.79 -12.86 -4.32
CA THR A 102 -1.98 -13.76 -5.14
C THR A 102 -0.84 -14.37 -4.31
N ARG A 103 -0.48 -15.62 -4.61
CA ARG A 103 0.51 -16.39 -3.84
C ARG A 103 1.55 -17.00 -4.76
N GLY A 104 2.74 -17.16 -4.22
CA GLY A 104 3.78 -18.00 -4.80
C GLY A 104 3.36 -19.47 -4.94
N GLN A 105 4.01 -20.19 -5.85
CA GLN A 105 3.71 -21.61 -6.11
C GLN A 105 4.14 -22.54 -4.98
N ALA A 106 5.04 -22.09 -4.10
CA ALA A 106 5.55 -22.82 -2.94
C ALA A 106 6.08 -21.86 -1.88
N PRO A 107 6.25 -22.28 -0.60
CA PRO A 107 6.75 -21.41 0.47
C PRO A 107 8.10 -20.73 0.17
N ALA A 108 9.00 -21.41 -0.55
CA ALA A 108 10.30 -20.88 -0.97
C ALA A 108 10.29 -20.27 -2.39
N MET A 109 9.11 -20.06 -2.97
CA MET A 109 8.90 -19.43 -4.27
C MET A 109 7.95 -18.25 -4.10
N PRO A 110 8.38 -17.15 -3.46
CA PRO A 110 7.48 -16.10 -2.98
C PRO A 110 6.81 -15.33 -4.12
N SER A 111 7.44 -15.28 -5.29
CA SER A 111 6.92 -14.54 -6.44
C SER A 111 5.82 -15.34 -7.15
N PRO A 112 4.59 -14.82 -7.23
CA PRO A 112 3.56 -15.38 -8.10
C PRO A 112 3.95 -15.23 -9.57
N GLN A 113 3.36 -16.04 -10.44
CA GLN A 113 3.62 -15.97 -11.89
C GLN A 113 3.12 -14.64 -12.50
N SER A 114 2.03 -14.09 -11.96
CA SER A 114 1.44 -12.83 -12.38
C SER A 114 0.86 -12.09 -11.18
N VAL A 115 1.00 -10.76 -11.19
CA VAL A 115 0.42 -9.86 -10.19
C VAL A 115 -0.46 -8.84 -10.91
N THR A 116 -1.74 -8.79 -10.57
CA THR A 116 -2.62 -7.71 -11.01
C THR A 116 -2.62 -6.58 -9.99
N LEU A 117 -3.02 -5.38 -10.40
CA LEU A 117 -3.16 -4.25 -9.47
C LEU A 117 -4.20 -4.55 -8.36
N ALA A 118 -5.27 -5.29 -8.67
CA ALA A 118 -6.24 -5.72 -7.67
C ALA A 118 -5.60 -6.61 -6.59
N ASN A 119 -4.64 -7.47 -6.95
CA ASN A 119 -3.90 -8.26 -5.96
C ASN A 119 -3.00 -7.39 -5.07
N VAL A 120 -2.40 -6.35 -5.63
CA VAL A 120 -1.61 -5.38 -4.85
C VAL A 120 -2.51 -4.62 -3.88
N VAL A 121 -3.69 -4.19 -4.32
CA VAL A 121 -4.70 -3.55 -3.46
C VAL A 121 -5.16 -4.50 -2.35
N ALA A 122 -5.43 -5.77 -2.66
CA ALA A 122 -5.78 -6.77 -1.65
C ALA A 122 -4.70 -6.96 -0.59
N HIS A 123 -3.43 -6.99 -1.00
CA HIS A 123 -2.29 -7.02 -0.08
C HIS A 123 -2.22 -5.75 0.78
N ALA A 124 -2.39 -4.57 0.18
CA ALA A 124 -2.40 -3.31 0.90
C ALA A 124 -3.51 -3.23 1.96
N VAL A 125 -4.73 -3.65 1.61
CA VAL A 125 -5.87 -3.70 2.55
C VAL A 125 -5.60 -4.67 3.70
N ARG A 126 -5.06 -5.87 3.42
CA ARG A 126 -4.69 -6.83 4.47
C ARG A 126 -3.59 -6.30 5.38
N HIS A 127 -2.61 -5.57 4.82
CA HIS A 127 -1.56 -4.93 5.60
C HIS A 127 -2.13 -3.85 6.53
N LEU A 128 -3.09 -3.04 6.06
CA LEU A 128 -3.78 -2.07 6.92
C LEU A 128 -4.62 -2.75 8.01
N ALA A 129 -5.24 -3.90 7.73
CA ALA A 129 -5.96 -4.67 8.75
C ALA A 129 -5.01 -5.21 9.84
N PHE A 130 -3.81 -5.67 9.44
CA PHE A 130 -2.75 -6.04 10.37
C PHE A 130 -2.30 -4.83 11.22
N LEU A 131 -2.04 -3.68 10.60
CA LEU A 131 -1.65 -2.47 11.33
C LEU A 131 -2.76 -1.94 12.25
N LEU A 132 -4.03 -2.04 11.85
CA LEU A 132 -5.17 -1.69 12.71
C LEU A 132 -5.18 -2.50 14.01
N ALA A 133 -4.75 -3.77 13.96
CA ALA A 133 -4.68 -4.64 15.13
C ALA A 133 -3.43 -4.41 15.98
N GLU A 134 -2.28 -4.13 15.35
CA GLU A 134 -0.97 -4.17 16.01
C GLU A 134 -0.33 -2.81 16.27
N ASP A 135 -0.72 -1.75 15.54
CA ASP A 135 -0.14 -0.41 15.66
C ASP A 135 -1.16 0.58 16.28
N PRO A 136 -0.93 1.04 17.52
CA PRO A 136 -1.85 1.96 18.20
C PRO A 136 -1.94 3.35 17.56
N VAL A 137 -0.94 3.78 16.77
CA VAL A 137 -0.97 5.05 16.03
C VAL A 137 -1.91 4.92 14.84
N VAL A 138 -1.75 3.84 14.06
CA VAL A 138 -2.63 3.53 12.92
C VAL A 138 -4.07 3.28 13.40
N ALA A 139 -4.24 2.49 14.46
CA ALA A 139 -5.56 2.21 15.02
C ALA A 139 -6.29 3.48 15.44
N ARG A 140 -5.59 4.42 16.08
CA ARG A 140 -6.15 5.73 16.46
C ARG A 140 -6.60 6.53 15.24
N ALA A 141 -5.79 6.60 14.19
CA ALA A 141 -6.16 7.31 12.96
C ALA A 141 -7.40 6.68 12.30
N LEU A 142 -7.40 5.36 12.11
CA LEU A 142 -8.49 4.65 11.42
C LEU A 142 -9.78 4.55 12.25
N SER A 143 -9.71 4.59 13.58
CA SER A 143 -10.89 4.61 14.45
C SER A 143 -11.81 5.83 14.22
N ARG A 144 -11.27 6.92 13.68
CA ARG A 144 -12.04 8.11 13.28
C ARG A 144 -12.85 7.92 12.00
N HIS A 145 -12.65 6.79 11.31
CA HIS A 145 -13.31 6.43 10.06
C HIS A 145 -14.06 5.10 10.22
N PRO A 146 -15.26 5.08 10.85
CA PRO A 146 -15.94 3.84 11.25
C PRO A 146 -16.17 2.83 10.11
N ARG A 147 -16.45 3.31 8.89
CA ARG A 147 -16.63 2.44 7.72
C ARG A 147 -15.33 1.73 7.32
N VAL A 148 -14.21 2.43 7.40
CA VAL A 148 -12.88 1.86 7.13
C VAL A 148 -12.53 0.84 8.21
N GLY A 149 -12.71 1.20 9.49
CA GLY A 149 -12.50 0.28 10.60
C GLY A 149 -13.34 -0.99 10.49
N ALA A 150 -14.63 -0.86 10.14
CA ALA A 150 -15.52 -2.00 9.92
C ALA A 150 -15.09 -2.88 8.74
N ALA A 151 -14.65 -2.28 7.63
CA ALA A 151 -14.21 -3.02 6.44
C ALA A 151 -12.83 -3.69 6.58
N LEU A 152 -12.00 -3.21 7.52
CA LEU A 152 -10.71 -3.81 7.89
C LEU A 152 -10.81 -4.83 9.02
N GLY A 153 -11.91 -4.77 9.79
CA GLY A 153 -12.16 -5.71 10.87
C GLY A 153 -12.18 -7.16 10.37
N PRO A 154 -11.96 -8.14 11.27
CA PRO A 154 -12.03 -9.55 10.89
C PRO A 154 -13.39 -9.84 10.26
N VAL A 155 -13.38 -10.42 9.06
CA VAL A 155 -14.59 -11.01 8.47
C VAL A 155 -15.05 -12.07 9.45
N THR A 156 -16.17 -11.83 10.13
CA THR A 156 -16.81 -12.84 10.96
C THR A 156 -17.34 -13.87 9.98
N VAL A 157 -16.56 -14.93 9.74
CA VAL A 157 -17.05 -16.08 8.99
C VAL A 157 -18.04 -16.75 9.94
N SER A 158 -19.34 -16.61 9.65
CA SER A 158 -20.34 -17.48 10.29
C SER A 158 -19.95 -18.92 9.97
N ALA A 159 -19.67 -19.69 11.03
CA ALA A 159 -19.42 -21.12 10.97
C ALA A 159 -20.65 -21.88 10.46
#